data_AF-A0A966FM23-F1
#
_entry.id   AF-A0A966FM23-F1
#
_cell.length_a   1.000
_cell.length_b   1.000
_cell.length_c   1.000
_cell.angle_alpha   90.00
_cell.angle_beta   90.00
_cell.angle_gamma   90.00
#
_symmetry.space_group_name_H-M   'P 1'
#
loop_
_entity.id
_entity.type
_entity.pdbx_description
1 polymer ?
#
loop_
_entity_poly.entity_id
_entity_poly.type
_entity_poly.pdbx_seq_one_letter_code
_entity_poly.pdbx_strand_id
1 'polypeptide(L)'
;MKIVNFIKNILTRKPKKPTEFVQKFIRDSKKSRVQLEIIRDNEIILQVDSLKFTPSWFKVFDVDKIKYQNGFVIFFIIDRDGIEKNRIFINYKKSDLILIELDEMHGQTPIRTFAKFIAETDDSVLLGKEMKKIIDGIFDFTESDPQALFNLRYLK
;
A
#
# COMPACT_ATOMS: atom_id res chain seq x y z
N MET A 1 -34.85 -14.66 2.52
CA MET A 1 -34.30 -13.91 3.69
C MET A 1 -32.95 -14.41 4.20
N LYS A 2 -32.64 -15.72 4.24
CA LYS A 2 -31.37 -16.23 4.83
C LYS A 2 -30.09 -15.89 4.02
N ILE A 3 -30.16 -15.88 2.69
CA ILE A 3 -28.99 -15.60 1.82
C ILE A 3 -28.53 -14.13 1.92
N VAL A 4 -29.48 -13.20 2.01
CA VAL A 4 -29.17 -11.76 2.11
C VAL A 4 -28.48 -11.43 3.45
N ASN A 5 -28.88 -12.10 4.53
CA ASN A 5 -28.23 -11.96 5.84
C ASN A 5 -26.84 -12.62 5.88
N PHE A 6 -26.65 -13.71 5.12
CA PHE A 6 -25.34 -14.36 4.99
C PHE A 6 -24.32 -13.46 4.27
N ILE A 7 -24.73 -12.81 3.17
CA ILE A 7 -23.88 -11.87 2.42
C ILE A 7 -23.58 -10.61 3.26
N LYS A 8 -24.58 -10.07 3.99
CA LYS A 8 -24.38 -8.95 4.92
C LYS A 8 -23.36 -9.29 6.02
N ASN A 9 -23.43 -10.49 6.60
CA ASN A 9 -22.50 -10.92 7.66
C ASN A 9 -21.07 -11.17 7.17
N ILE A 10 -20.87 -11.48 5.88
CA ILE A 10 -19.53 -11.59 5.29
C ILE A 10 -18.91 -10.20 5.09
N LEU A 11 -19.71 -9.20 4.77
CA LEU A 11 -19.25 -7.82 4.54
C LEU A 11 -18.87 -7.07 5.83
N THR A 12 -19.47 -7.42 6.97
CA THR A 12 -19.25 -6.76 8.28
C THR A 12 -18.28 -7.50 9.21
N ARG A 13 -17.76 -8.66 8.81
CA ARG A 13 -16.87 -9.47 9.64
C ARG A 13 -15.46 -8.84 9.70
N LYS A 14 -14.96 -8.64 10.93
CA LYS A 14 -13.55 -8.31 11.18
C LYS A 14 -12.67 -9.45 10.63
N PRO A 15 -11.65 -9.17 9.82
CA PRO A 15 -10.76 -10.20 9.30
C PRO A 15 -10.03 -10.91 10.44
N LYS A 16 -9.94 -12.24 10.38
CA LYS A 16 -9.30 -13.06 11.40
C LYS A 16 -7.81 -13.23 11.17
N LYS A 17 -7.30 -12.90 9.97
CA LYS A 17 -5.89 -13.01 9.58
C LYS A 17 -5.46 -11.83 8.70
N PRO A 18 -4.18 -11.42 8.71
CA PRO A 18 -3.66 -10.37 7.82
C PRO A 18 -3.91 -10.65 6.33
N THR A 19 -3.83 -11.92 5.92
CA THR A 19 -4.13 -12.32 4.54
C THR A 19 -5.59 -12.10 4.15
N GLU A 20 -6.54 -12.20 5.09
CA GLU A 20 -7.96 -11.92 4.80
C GLU A 20 -8.20 -10.43 4.49
N PHE A 21 -7.39 -9.51 5.06
CA PHE A 21 -7.44 -8.09 4.70
C PHE A 21 -6.96 -7.84 3.27
N VAL A 22 -5.83 -8.43 2.88
CA VAL A 22 -5.29 -8.31 1.52
C VAL A 22 -6.22 -8.96 0.50
N GLN A 23 -6.82 -10.12 0.82
CA GLN A 23 -7.84 -10.76 -0.02
C GLN A 23 -9.06 -9.87 -0.21
N LYS A 24 -9.55 -9.25 0.87
CA LYS A 24 -10.66 -8.31 0.80
C LYS A 24 -10.31 -7.09 -0.05
N PHE A 25 -9.10 -6.53 0.11
CA PHE A 25 -8.61 -5.44 -0.72
C PHE A 25 -8.62 -5.81 -2.22
N ILE A 26 -7.96 -6.91 -2.62
CA ILE A 26 -7.89 -7.36 -4.02
C ILE A 26 -9.31 -7.51 -4.60
N ARG A 27 -10.21 -8.18 -3.87
CA ARG A 27 -11.59 -8.39 -4.31
C ARG A 27 -12.35 -7.08 -4.49
N ASP A 28 -12.26 -6.17 -3.51
CA ASP A 28 -13.02 -4.93 -3.53
C ASP A 28 -12.45 -3.95 -4.59
N SER A 29 -11.12 -3.97 -4.80
CA SER A 29 -10.39 -3.25 -5.86
C SER A 29 -10.70 -3.73 -7.29
N LYS A 30 -11.45 -4.82 -7.47
CA LYS A 30 -11.99 -5.16 -8.80
C LYS A 30 -13.19 -4.29 -9.17
N LYS A 31 -13.91 -3.75 -8.17
CA LYS A 31 -15.23 -3.11 -8.32
C LYS A 31 -15.22 -1.62 -8.05
N SER A 32 -14.38 -1.16 -7.14
CA SER A 32 -14.32 0.23 -6.69
C SER A 32 -12.89 0.66 -6.40
N ARG A 33 -12.63 1.97 -6.41
CA ARG A 33 -11.36 2.51 -5.95
C ARG A 33 -11.25 2.32 -4.44
N VAL A 34 -10.44 1.34 -4.04
CA VAL A 34 -10.09 1.08 -2.64
C VAL A 34 -8.59 1.26 -2.49
N GLN A 35 -8.18 1.86 -1.38
CA GLN A 35 -6.80 1.96 -0.96
C GLN A 35 -6.63 1.13 0.31
N LEU A 36 -5.60 0.28 0.36
CA LEU A 36 -5.19 -0.38 1.59
C LEU A 36 -4.13 0.47 2.25
N GLU A 37 -4.32 0.77 3.54
CA GLU A 37 -3.42 1.59 4.35
C GLU A 37 -2.95 0.75 5.55
N ILE A 38 -1.65 0.81 5.84
CA ILE A 38 -1.08 0.31 7.09
C ILE A 38 -0.76 1.52 7.95
N ILE A 39 -1.35 1.56 9.14
CA ILE A 39 -1.27 2.69 10.06
C ILE A 39 -0.53 2.24 11.32
N ARG A 40 0.46 3.02 11.75
CA ARG A 40 1.20 2.82 13.00
C ARG A 40 1.47 4.19 13.61
N ASP A 41 1.38 4.31 14.93
CA ASP A 41 1.66 5.56 15.65
C ASP A 41 0.87 6.78 15.11
N ASN A 42 -0.38 6.54 14.68
CA ASN A 42 -1.27 7.50 14.01
C ASN A 42 -0.80 8.02 12.65
N GLU A 43 0.18 7.37 12.03
CA GLU A 43 0.72 7.70 10.70
C GLU A 43 0.49 6.55 9.71
N ILE A 44 0.27 6.89 8.44
CA ILE A 44 0.19 5.90 7.36
C ILE A 44 1.63 5.57 6.93
N ILE A 45 2.06 4.34 7.18
CA ILE A 45 3.43 3.89 6.89
C ILE A 45 3.57 3.16 5.56
N LEU A 46 2.46 2.67 5.00
CA LEU A 46 2.41 2.01 3.69
C LEU A 46 1.01 2.12 3.10
N GLN A 47 0.94 2.34 1.80
CA GLN A 47 -0.31 2.38 1.03
C GLN A 47 -0.23 1.43 -0.16
N VAL A 48 -1.38 0.87 -0.55
CA VAL A 48 -1.54 0.08 -1.77
C VAL A 48 -2.77 0.56 -2.53
N ASP A 49 -2.55 0.99 -3.77
CA ASP A 49 -3.61 1.39 -4.69
C ASP A 49 -3.76 0.37 -5.83
N SER A 50 -5.00 0.20 -6.31
CA SER A 50 -5.24 -0.49 -7.58
C SER A 50 -5.05 0.48 -8.75
N LEU A 51 -4.14 0.11 -9.65
CA LEU A 51 -3.80 0.91 -10.82
C LEU A 51 -4.94 1.02 -11.84
N LYS A 52 -5.94 0.14 -11.72
CA LYS A 52 -7.20 0.20 -12.49
C LYS A 52 -7.92 1.54 -12.34
N PHE A 53 -7.84 2.13 -11.15
CA PHE A 53 -8.56 3.37 -10.80
C PHE A 53 -7.63 4.58 -10.63
N THR A 54 -6.33 4.41 -10.83
CA THR A 54 -5.32 5.46 -10.61
C THR A 54 -4.37 5.57 -11.82
N PRO A 55 -4.88 5.85 -13.03
CA PRO A 55 -4.06 5.87 -14.24
C PRO A 55 -2.99 6.97 -14.27
N SER A 56 -3.07 7.97 -13.38
CA SER A 56 -2.06 9.02 -13.23
C SER A 56 -0.68 8.44 -12.90
N TRP A 57 -0.60 7.34 -12.15
CA TRP A 57 0.68 6.71 -11.79
C TRP A 57 1.55 6.38 -13.00
N PHE A 58 0.95 5.94 -14.12
CA PHE A 58 1.71 5.60 -15.34
C PHE A 58 2.41 6.80 -15.95
N LYS A 59 1.75 7.95 -15.96
CA LYS A 59 2.31 9.18 -16.51
C LYS A 59 3.39 9.74 -15.60
N VAL A 60 3.16 9.70 -14.29
CA VAL A 60 4.04 10.34 -13.31
C VAL A 60 5.33 9.53 -13.11
N PHE A 61 5.25 8.20 -13.10
CA PHE A 61 6.41 7.33 -12.87
C PHE A 61 7.04 6.76 -14.15
N ASP A 62 6.52 7.11 -15.34
CA ASP A 62 6.94 6.56 -16.64
C ASP A 62 6.97 5.02 -16.66
N VAL A 63 5.86 4.41 -16.26
CA VAL A 63 5.71 2.96 -16.14
C VAL A 63 4.80 2.41 -17.22
N ASP A 64 5.15 1.23 -17.76
CA ASP A 64 4.38 0.55 -18.81
C ASP A 64 2.92 0.29 -18.39
N LYS A 65 2.02 1.10 -18.93
CA LYS A 65 0.58 0.97 -18.70
C LYS A 65 0.05 -0.40 -19.10
N ILE A 66 0.49 -0.98 -20.21
CA ILE A 66 -0.03 -2.25 -20.72
C ILE A 66 0.25 -3.37 -19.70
N LYS A 67 1.46 -3.38 -19.16
CA LYS A 67 1.89 -4.37 -18.16
C LYS A 67 1.16 -4.26 -16.83
N TYR A 68 0.81 -3.04 -16.39
CA TYR A 68 0.39 -2.79 -15.01
C TYR A 68 -1.03 -2.23 -14.83
N GLN A 69 -1.80 -1.95 -15.90
CA GLN A 69 -3.12 -1.28 -15.83
C GLN A 69 -4.14 -1.89 -14.86
N ASN A 70 -4.10 -3.20 -14.61
CA ASN A 70 -4.98 -3.89 -13.65
C ASN A 70 -4.26 -4.32 -12.37
N GLY A 71 -3.00 -3.93 -12.23
CA GLY A 71 -2.14 -4.27 -11.11
C GLY A 71 -2.33 -3.37 -9.91
N PHE A 72 -1.28 -3.32 -9.10
CA PHE A 72 -1.22 -2.57 -7.87
C PHE A 72 0.06 -1.74 -7.81
N VAL A 73 0.01 -0.65 -7.06
CA VAL A 73 1.19 0.09 -6.64
C VAL A 73 1.26 0.08 -5.12
N ILE A 74 2.36 -0.41 -4.58
CA ILE A 74 2.68 -0.31 -3.14
C ILE A 74 3.59 0.89 -2.99
N PHE A 75 3.26 1.82 -2.11
CA PHE A 75 4.06 3.04 -1.94
C PHE A 75 4.05 3.57 -0.51
N PHE A 76 5.04 4.39 -0.21
CA PHE A 76 5.12 5.23 0.97
C PHE A 76 5.71 6.58 0.60
N ILE A 77 5.48 7.58 1.45
CA ILE A 77 5.86 8.97 1.21
C ILE A 77 6.70 9.45 2.39
N ILE A 78 7.76 10.21 2.10
CA ILE A 78 8.56 10.88 3.11
C ILE A 78 8.66 12.36 2.74
N ASP A 79 8.56 13.23 3.74
CA ASP A 79 8.87 14.66 3.57
C ASP A 79 10.31 14.83 3.06
N ARG A 80 10.49 15.65 2.03
CA ARG A 80 11.81 15.84 1.41
C ARG A 80 12.73 16.68 2.30
N ASP A 81 12.17 17.56 3.10
CA ASP A 81 12.92 18.45 3.99
C ASP A 81 13.65 17.64 5.07
N GLY A 82 14.98 17.61 5.00
CA GLY A 82 15.80 16.85 5.96
C GLY A 82 15.74 15.32 5.80
N ILE A 83 15.25 14.82 4.66
CA ILE A 83 15.11 13.39 4.35
C ILE A 83 16.39 12.57 4.57
N GLU A 84 17.58 13.14 4.39
CA GLU A 84 18.87 12.48 4.65
C GLU A 84 19.05 12.08 6.13
N LYS A 85 18.29 12.70 7.04
CA LYS A 85 18.25 12.37 8.47
C LYS A 85 17.04 11.50 8.84
N ASN A 86 16.11 11.27 7.91
CA ASN A 86 14.91 10.49 8.16
C ASN A 86 15.28 9.00 8.29
N ARG A 87 14.86 8.36 9.38
CA ARG A 87 15.20 6.96 9.68
C ARG A 87 14.66 5.98 8.62
N ILE A 88 13.44 6.19 8.13
CA ILE A 88 12.84 5.35 7.08
C ILE A 88 13.69 5.43 5.81
N PHE A 89 14.12 6.62 5.43
CA PHE A 89 14.98 6.83 4.26
C PHE A 89 16.36 6.19 4.44
N ILE A 90 16.99 6.36 5.61
CA ILE A 90 18.29 5.75 5.93
C ILE A 90 18.21 4.22 5.85
N ASN A 91 17.14 3.63 6.41
CA ASN A 91 16.93 2.19 6.39
C ASN A 91 16.67 1.69 4.96
N TYR A 92 15.83 2.39 4.20
CA TYR A 92 15.61 2.11 2.78
C TYR A 92 16.94 2.11 1.99
N LYS A 93 17.80 3.11 2.16
CA LYS A 93 19.10 3.18 1.45
C LYS A 93 20.08 2.08 1.85
N LYS A 94 19.91 1.45 3.01
CA LYS A 94 20.70 0.29 3.46
C LYS A 94 20.08 -1.05 3.05
N SER A 95 18.83 -1.05 2.60
CA SER A 95 18.10 -2.25 2.21
C SER A 95 18.44 -2.71 0.79
N ASP A 96 18.00 -3.92 0.42
CA ASP A 96 18.04 -4.44 -0.94
C ASP A 96 16.79 -4.05 -1.76
N LEU A 97 15.97 -3.13 -1.26
CA LEU A 97 14.74 -2.72 -1.92
C LEU A 97 15.05 -1.93 -3.19
N ILE A 98 14.40 -2.34 -4.28
CA ILE A 98 14.42 -1.62 -5.55
C ILE A 98 13.04 -1.00 -5.75
N LEU A 99 12.95 0.30 -5.48
CA LEU A 99 11.74 1.11 -5.61
C LEU A 99 11.98 2.23 -6.61
N ILE A 100 10.92 2.65 -7.30
CA ILE A 100 10.97 3.86 -8.13
C ILE A 100 10.76 5.05 -7.20
N GLU A 101 11.67 6.00 -7.23
CA GLU A 101 11.63 7.23 -6.43
C GLU A 101 11.11 8.38 -7.29
N LEU A 102 10.23 9.21 -6.73
CA LEU A 102 9.73 10.41 -7.36
C LEU A 102 9.69 11.56 -6.35
N ASP A 103 10.32 12.68 -6.70
CA ASP A 103 10.13 13.94 -5.98
C ASP A 103 8.89 14.66 -6.53
N GLU A 104 7.97 15.04 -5.65
CA GLU A 104 6.75 15.75 -6.01
C GLU A 104 6.33 16.77 -4.94
N MET A 105 5.34 17.61 -5.26
CA MET A 105 4.81 18.60 -4.33
C MET A 105 3.41 18.18 -3.87
N HIS A 106 3.25 17.94 -2.57
CA HIS A 106 1.92 17.79 -1.96
C HIS A 106 1.45 19.15 -1.42
N GLY A 107 0.75 19.90 -2.26
CA GLY A 107 0.44 21.31 -1.98
C GLY A 107 1.71 22.16 -2.00
N GLN A 108 2.15 22.62 -0.83
CA GLN A 108 3.41 23.37 -0.67
C GLN A 108 4.53 22.53 -0.05
N THR A 109 4.24 21.28 0.34
CA THR A 109 5.23 20.41 0.98
C THR A 109 5.97 19.60 -0.09
N PRO A 110 7.30 19.71 -0.19
CA PRO A 110 8.08 18.84 -1.05
C PRO A 110 8.14 17.44 -0.40
N ILE A 111 7.78 16.42 -1.16
CA ILE A 111 7.76 15.04 -0.71
C ILE A 111 8.53 14.15 -1.68
N ARG A 112 8.96 12.99 -1.20
CA ARG A 112 9.47 11.90 -2.04
C ARG A 112 8.58 10.68 -1.87
N THR A 113 8.06 10.19 -2.98
CA THR A 113 7.26 8.97 -3.07
C THR A 113 8.13 7.82 -3.53
N PHE A 114 8.05 6.70 -2.83
CA PHE A 114 8.77 5.46 -3.13
C PHE A 114 7.73 4.41 -3.51
N ALA A 115 7.81 3.90 -4.74
CA ALA A 115 6.76 3.06 -5.31
C ALA A 115 7.30 1.74 -5.88
N LYS A 116 6.52 0.67 -5.69
CA LYS A 116 6.68 -0.62 -6.35
C LYS A 116 5.43 -0.99 -7.13
N PHE A 117 5.58 -1.21 -8.42
CA PHE A 117 4.51 -1.62 -9.31
C PHE A 117 4.45 -3.15 -9.41
N ILE A 118 3.28 -3.70 -9.16
CA ILE A 118 2.98 -5.14 -9.19
C ILE A 118 1.97 -5.37 -10.31
N ALA A 119 2.23 -6.33 -11.19
CA ALA A 119 1.27 -6.71 -12.22
C ALA A 119 -0.02 -7.27 -11.60
N GLU A 120 -1.07 -7.43 -12.42
CA GLU A 120 -2.34 -8.01 -11.96
C GLU A 120 -2.09 -9.36 -11.26
N THR A 121 -2.65 -9.50 -10.05
CA THR A 121 -2.56 -10.73 -9.26
C THR A 121 -3.77 -10.89 -8.36
N ASP A 122 -4.25 -12.13 -8.25
CA ASP A 122 -5.23 -12.53 -7.25
C ASP A 122 -4.58 -13.22 -6.03
N ASP A 123 -3.25 -13.37 -6.05
CA ASP A 123 -2.49 -13.97 -4.96
C ASP A 123 -2.25 -12.95 -3.83
N SER A 124 -3.13 -12.99 -2.84
CA SER A 124 -3.00 -12.21 -1.61
C SER A 124 -1.70 -12.48 -0.83
N VAL A 125 -1.11 -13.67 -0.96
CA VAL A 125 0.16 -14.00 -0.29
C VAL A 125 1.31 -13.30 -0.99
N LEU A 126 1.33 -13.28 -2.32
CA LEU A 126 2.31 -12.52 -3.10
C LEU A 126 2.27 -11.03 -2.72
N LEU A 127 1.09 -10.41 -2.81
CA LEU A 127 0.94 -8.98 -2.50
C LEU A 127 1.32 -8.67 -1.03
N GLY A 128 0.90 -9.53 -0.10
CA GLY A 128 1.27 -9.41 1.31
C GLY A 128 2.77 -9.56 1.56
N LYS A 129 3.46 -10.46 0.85
CA LYS A 129 4.92 -10.61 0.93
C LYS A 129 5.65 -9.38 0.41
N GLU A 130 5.19 -8.80 -0.69
CA GLU A 130 5.78 -7.57 -1.24
C GLU A 130 5.64 -6.39 -0.27
N MET A 131 4.46 -6.22 0.32
CA MET A 131 4.23 -5.22 1.37
C MET A 131 5.14 -5.45 2.57
N LYS A 132 5.24 -6.71 3.05
CA LYS A 132 6.11 -7.07 4.17
C LYS A 132 7.57 -6.79 3.86
N LYS A 133 8.05 -7.13 2.66
CA LYS A 133 9.44 -6.87 2.25
C LYS A 133 9.77 -5.38 2.34
N ILE A 134 8.87 -4.52 1.86
CA ILE A 134 9.05 -3.07 1.95
C ILE A 134 9.09 -2.62 3.41
N ILE A 135 8.11 -3.06 4.21
CA ILE A 135 8.02 -2.72 5.63
C ILE A 135 9.29 -3.14 6.40
N ASP A 136 9.73 -4.38 6.24
CA ASP A 136 10.94 -4.91 6.90
C ASP A 136 12.21 -4.17 6.46
N GLY A 137 12.24 -3.64 5.23
CA GLY A 137 13.40 -2.91 4.71
C GLY A 137 13.48 -1.46 5.15
N ILE A 138 12.37 -0.87 5.63
CA ILE A 138 12.32 0.54 6.02
C ILE A 138 12.07 0.76 7.53
N PHE A 139 11.58 -0.26 8.24
CA PHE A 139 11.37 -0.24 9.68
C PHE A 139 12.10 -1.38 10.39
N ASP A 140 12.76 -1.06 11.50
CA ASP A 140 13.30 -2.07 12.41
C ASP A 140 12.24 -2.34 13.48
N PHE A 141 11.60 -3.52 13.43
CA PHE A 141 10.58 -3.89 14.41
C PHE A 141 11.19 -4.56 15.64
N THR A 142 10.67 -4.21 16.81
CA THR A 142 10.93 -4.89 18.09
C THR A 142 9.64 -5.48 18.67
N GLU A 143 9.74 -6.48 19.55
CA GLU A 143 8.55 -7.10 20.17
C GLU A 143 7.72 -6.13 21.01
N SER A 144 8.29 -5.01 21.44
CA SER A 144 7.60 -3.95 22.18
C SER A 144 6.87 -2.94 21.29
N ASP A 145 6.97 -3.08 19.96
CA ASP A 145 6.35 -2.14 19.04
C ASP A 145 4.82 -2.22 19.06
N PRO A 146 4.12 -1.07 18.96
CA PRO A 146 2.68 -1.04 18.85
C PRO A 146 2.19 -1.78 17.61
N GLN A 147 1.02 -2.42 17.74
CA GLN A 147 0.40 -3.16 16.65
C GLN A 147 0.08 -2.21 15.48
N ALA A 148 0.41 -2.62 14.26
CA ALA A 148 -0.02 -1.93 13.06
C ALA A 148 -1.50 -2.23 12.76
N LEU A 149 -2.24 -1.20 12.35
CA LEU A 149 -3.63 -1.29 11.93
C LEU A 149 -3.73 -1.39 10.41
N PHE A 150 -4.57 -2.30 9.93
CA PHE A 150 -4.90 -2.40 8.51
C PHE A 150 -6.23 -1.69 8.26
N ASN A 151 -6.24 -0.73 7.34
CA ASN A 151 -7.43 0.00 6.94
C ASN A 151 -7.70 -0.19 5.43
N LEU A 152 -8.99 -0.22 5.08
CA LEU A 152 -9.46 -0.19 3.70
C LEU A 152 -10.25 1.09 3.48
N ARG A 153 -9.63 2.05 2.81
CA ARG A 153 -10.24 3.34 2.50
C ARG A 153 -10.94 3.28 1.15
N TYR A 154 -12.26 3.40 1.17
CA TYR A 154 -13.09 3.44 -0.04
C TYR A 154 -13.14 4.88 -0.56
N LEU A 155 -12.63 5.08 -1.78
CA LEU A 155 -12.54 6.39 -2.42
C LEU A 155 -13.71 6.53 -3.43
N LYS A 156 -14.31 7.72 -3.44
CA LYS A 156 -15.39 8.09 -4.37
C LYS A 156 -14.83 8.60 -5.69
#